data_AF-A0A4R6J7I7-F1
#
_entry.id   AF-A0A4R6J7I7-F1
#
_cell.length_a   1.000
_cell.length_b   1.000
_cell.length_c   1.000
_cell.angle_alpha   90.00
_cell.angle_beta   90.00
_cell.angle_gamma   90.00
#
_symmetry.space_group_name_H-M   'P 1'
#
loop_
_entity.id
_entity.type
_entity.pdbx_description
1 polymer ?
#
loop_
_entity_poly.entity_id
_entity_poly.type
_entity_poly.pdbx_seq_one_letter_code
_entity_poly.pdbx_strand_id
1 'polypeptide(L)' 'MQAADELMVVHHDDTVSHFLDVRYTLGREGLRVITAAGGEWLIPRHEVLTTHAKRRAAL' A
#
# COMPACT_ATOMS: atom_id res chain seq x y z
N MET A 1 4.28 -10.75 -2.97
CA MET A 1 4.53 -9.44 -2.32
C MET A 1 5.24 -8.53 -3.32
N GLN A 2 4.66 -7.37 -3.59
CA GLN A 2 5.20 -6.35 -4.50
C GLN A 2 5.99 -5.30 -3.70
N ALA A 3 6.78 -4.48 -4.39
CA ALA A 3 7.55 -3.40 -3.77
C ALA A 3 7.31 -2.09 -4.54
N ALA A 4 7.17 -0.99 -3.80
CA ALA A 4 6.95 0.35 -4.34
C ALA A 4 7.71 1.39 -3.52
N ASP A 5 8.27 2.40 -4.18
CA ASP A 5 8.88 3.55 -3.51
C ASP A 5 7.79 4.46 -2.92
N GLU A 6 6.63 4.50 -3.58
CA GLU A 6 5.43 5.16 -3.07
C GLU A 6 4.20 4.27 -3.34
N LEU A 7 3.40 4.05 -2.31
CA LEU A 7 2.10 3.37 -2.38
C LEU A 7 1.02 4.31 -1.85
N MET A 8 0.09 4.70 -2.71
CA MET A 8 -1.13 5.38 -2.31
C MET A 8 -2.26 4.36 -2.21
N VAL A 9 -3.04 4.45 -1.15
CA VAL A 9 -4.24 3.64 -0.91
C VAL A 9 -5.41 4.60 -0.84
N VAL A 10 -6.34 4.47 -1.78
CA VAL A 10 -7.62 5.21 -1.75
C VAL A 10 -8.62 4.33 -1.03
N HIS A 11 -9.28 4.91 -0.04
CA HIS A 11 -10.25 4.22 0.79
C HIS A 11 -11.69 4.50 0.32
N HIS A 12 -12.62 3.63 0.71
CA HIS A 12 -14.05 3.80 0.39
C HIS A 12 -14.72 5.01 1.06
N ASP A 13 -14.10 5.59 2.09
CA ASP A 13 -14.52 6.83 2.73
C ASP A 13 -13.88 8.09 2.11
N ASP A 14 -13.32 7.93 0.90
CA ASP A 14 -12.60 8.95 0.13
C ASP A 14 -11.33 9.49 0.80
N THR A 15 -10.85 8.88 1.89
CA THR A 15 -9.54 9.19 2.45
C THR A 15 -8.42 8.53 1.65
N VAL A 16 -7.20 9.08 1.78
CA VAL A 16 -6.01 8.55 1.10
C VAL A 16 -4.88 8.35 2.11
N SER A 17 -4.31 7.15 2.13
CA SER A 17 -3.07 6.87 2.85
C SER A 17 -1.88 6.83 1.91
N HIS A 18 -0.78 7.45 2.32
CA HIS A 18 0.49 7.45 1.58
C HIS A 18 1.54 6.68 2.37
N PHE A 19 2.19 5.73 1.70
CA PHE A 19 3.31 4.98 2.25
C PHE A 19 4.54 5.10 1.35
N LEU A 20 5.72 5.16 1.96
CA LEU A 20 6.99 5.26 1.26
C LEU A 20 7.84 4.02 1.54
N ASP A 21 8.63 3.62 0.54
CA ASP A 21 9.59 2.52 0.62
C ASP A 21 8.97 1.25 1.23
N VAL A 22 7.96 0.72 0.54
CA VAL A 22 7.12 -0.36 1.07
C VAL A 22 7.21 -1.66 0.30
N ARG A 23 6.95 -2.74 1.01
CA ARG A 23 6.53 -4.02 0.45
C ARG A 23 5.06 -4.24 0.80
N TYR A 24 4.27 -4.62 -0.18
CA TYR A 24 2.83 -4.80 0.02
C TYR A 24 2.27 -6.04 -0.66
N THR A 25 1.17 -6.56 -0.13
CA THR A 25 0.42 -7.65 -0.74
C THR A 25 -1.07 -7.36 -0.59
N LEU A 26 -1.79 -7.34 -1.71
CA LEU A 26 -3.25 -7.34 -1.72
C LEU A 26 -3.75 -8.79 -1.75
N GLY A 27 -4.43 -9.21 -0.69
CA GLY A 27 -4.96 -10.57 -0.52
C GLY A 27 -6.45 -10.57 -0.18
N ARG A 28 -7.00 -11.73 0.18
CA ARG A 28 -8.43 -11.88 0.54
C ARG A 28 -8.80 -11.06 1.78
N GLU A 29 -7.90 -11.02 2.76
CA GLU A 29 -8.09 -10.30 4.03
C GLU A 29 -7.92 -8.78 3.89
N GLY A 30 -7.28 -8.32 2.81
CA GLY A 30 -7.03 -6.91 2.56
C GLY A 30 -5.61 -6.63 2.09
N LEU A 31 -5.19 -5.39 2.29
CA LEU A 31 -3.88 -4.89 1.92
C LEU A 31 -2.96 -4.92 3.13
N ARG A 32 -1.91 -5.74 3.04
CA ARG A 32 -0.80 -5.73 3.99
C ARG A 32 0.29 -4.80 3.45
N VAL A 33 0.75 -3.85 4.25
CA VAL A 33 1.84 -2.91 3.93
C VAL A 33 2.92 -3.02 4.98
N ILE A 34 4.17 -3.15 4.55
CA ILE A 34 5.36 -3.19 5.41
C ILE A 34 6.29 -2.08 4.93
N THR A 35 6.62 -1.10 5.78
CA THR A 35 7.57 -0.04 5.46
C THR A 35 9.00 -0.48 5.72
N ALA A 36 9.97 0.17 5.05
CA ALA A 36 11.39 -0.06 5.30
C ALA A 36 11.80 0.24 6.75
N ALA A 37 11.08 1.13 7.43
CA ALA A 37 11.28 1.42 8.86
C ALA A 37 10.74 0.32 9.80
N GLY A 38 10.19 -0.76 9.26
CA GLY A 38 9.66 -1.89 10.03
C GLY A 38 8.21 -1.71 10.51
N GLY A 39 7.52 -0.66 10.06
CA GLY A 39 6.10 -0.48 10.34
C GLY A 39 5.25 -1.48 9.53
N GLU A 40 4.17 -1.96 10.13
CA GLU A 40 3.24 -2.88 9.48
C GLU A 40 1.80 -2.38 9.62
N TRP A 41 1.05 -2.43 8.52
CA TRP A 41 -0.37 -2.10 8.46
C TRP A 41 -1.13 -3.21 7.76
N LEU A 42 -2.31 -3.52 8.30
CA LEU A 42 -3.32 -4.33 7.64
C LEU A 42 -4.55 -3.46 7.42
N ILE A 43 -4.83 -3.13 6.17
CA ILE A 43 -6.03 -2.38 5.77
C ILE A 43 -7.05 -3.41 5.27
N PRO A 44 -8.21 -3.56 5.92
CA PRO A 44 -9.25 -4.50 5.51
C PRO A 44 -9.66 -4.32 4.06
N ARG A 45 -9.98 -5.44 3.39
CA ARG A 45 -10.35 -5.43 1.96
C ARG A 45 -11.50 -4.45 1.64
N HIS A 46 -12.48 -4.34 2.53
CA HIS A 46 -13.67 -3.51 2.32
C HIS A 46 -13.40 -2.01 2.53
N GLU A 47 -12.22 -1.64 3.03
CA GLU A 47 -11.79 -0.25 3.13
C GLU A 47 -11.01 0.17 1.88
N VAL A 48 -10.32 -0.76 1.21
CA VAL A 48 -9.50 -0.46 0.01
C VAL A 48 -10.36 -0.34 -1.23
N LEU A 49 -10.50 0.87 -1.76
CA LEU A 49 -11.11 1.13 -3.06
C LEU A 49 -10.14 0.83 -4.21
N THR A 50 -8.93 1.38 -4.13
CA THR A 50 -7.87 1.17 -5.14
C THR A 50 -6.48 1.46 -4.56
N THR A 51 -5.44 0.93 -5.21
CA THR A 51 -4.04 1.20 -4.86
C THR A 51 -3.26 1.72 -6.06
N HIS A 52 -2.49 2.78 -5.87
CA HIS A 52 -1.56 3.29 -6.86
C HIS A 52 -0.14 3.06 -6.37
N ALA A 53 0.59 2.20 -7.07
CA ALA A 53 1.99 1.89 -6.76
C ALA A 53 2.90 2.55 -7.78
N LYS A 54 3.88 3.31 -7.29
CA LYS A 54 4.91 3.93 -8.10
C LYS A 54 6.25 3.29 -7.78
N ARG A 55 6.95 2.86 -8.84
CA ARG A 55 8.38 2.55 -8.79
C ARG A 55 9.16 3.60 -9.55
N ARG A 56 10.24 4.09 -8.98
CA ARG A 56 11.26 4.85 -9.67
C ARG A 56 11.91 3.90 -10.68
N ALA A 57 11.93 4.28 -11.95
CA ALA A 57 12.74 3.58 -12.92
C ALA A 57 14.20 3.65 -12.45
N ALA A 58 14.90 2.52 -12.42
CA ALA A 58 16.34 2.54 -12.26
C ALA A 58 16.92 3.34 -13.45
N LEU A 59 17.63 4.43 -13.14
CA LEU A 59 18.37 5.23 -14.11
C LEU A 59 19.59 4.44 -14.61
#